data_AF-W6LFX9-F1
#
_entry.id   AF-W6LFX9-F1
#
_cell.length_a   1.000
_cell.length_b   1.000
_cell.length_c   1.000
_cell.angle_alpha   90.00
_cell.angle_beta   90.00
_cell.angle_gamma   90.00
#
_symmetry.space_group_name_H-M   'P 1'
#
loop_
_entity.id
_entity.type
_entity.pdbx_description
1 polymer ?
#
loop_
_entity_poly.entity_id
_entity_poly.type
_entity_poly.pdbx_seq_one_letter_code
_entity_poly.pdbx_strand_id
1 'polypeptide(L)'
;MVNVRFPAVGGHVGSIFYGENTAEGYTTLQKSTTAWEIIYYIGMYFSKQLLLRPIICDISSSFLRSMEGLKLFTPRFFAARVPEAWAPRSDALRREIERLGGMQLITRVWLKASDEALEELWIFLFLELFEGSSCVRGWSEAYDQTRWGLSLVDETSSAQEPAVMDVKIGTLRYSPHTPKEKVTRIDRKEEGALCRKVALRLCGFRRFIHPSPPDALHTPTKVEELEKQFGFSMREDELSAVLRCFPSTVVGLLEGKSTTGVPRCPHHVFVKDCLNSITQDRRSAMQEVVEGLLYFFQETTEGQYLINVMAFVSTSLLFLYDAAGGAKTVKVCLIDFSRSSCRHLNYDEETIGFIKGLQNMVQYLNIPVCPPKDSIQPDKKDGS
;
A
#
# COMPACT_ATOMS: atom_id res chain seq x y z
N MET A 1 -12.16 -16.00 -20.05
CA MET A 1 -11.10 -16.48 -19.14
C MET A 1 -11.70 -16.69 -17.77
N VAL A 2 -11.34 -17.77 -17.07
CA VAL A 2 -11.70 -17.94 -15.66
C VAL A 2 -10.80 -17.00 -14.88
N ASN A 3 -11.34 -15.93 -14.30
CA ASN A 3 -10.57 -15.01 -13.46
C ASN A 3 -10.12 -15.76 -12.20
N VAL A 4 -8.84 -16.13 -12.14
CA VAL A 4 -8.26 -16.77 -10.96
C VAL A 4 -8.18 -15.72 -9.85
N ARG A 5 -8.74 -16.05 -8.68
CA ARG A 5 -8.77 -15.15 -7.53
C ARG A 5 -7.37 -15.03 -6.94
N PHE A 6 -6.91 -13.80 -6.72
CA PHE A 6 -5.65 -13.58 -6.01
C PHE A 6 -5.82 -14.00 -4.54
N PRO A 7 -4.88 -14.76 -3.95
CA PRO A 7 -4.88 -15.06 -2.52
C PRO A 7 -4.49 -13.82 -1.71
N ALA A 8 -5.38 -12.83 -1.71
CA ALA A 8 -5.22 -11.58 -0.96
C ALA A 8 -5.31 -11.83 0.54
N VAL A 9 -4.61 -11.02 1.33
CA VAL A 9 -4.78 -10.95 2.78
C VAL A 9 -5.71 -9.76 3.13
N GLY A 10 -6.58 -9.93 4.13
CA GLY A 10 -7.39 -8.84 4.68
C GLY A 10 -8.66 -8.50 3.90
N GLY A 11 -8.99 -7.21 3.79
CA GLY A 11 -10.31 -6.73 3.33
C GLY A 11 -10.61 -6.86 1.83
N HIS A 12 -9.65 -7.35 1.05
CA HIS A 12 -9.73 -7.43 -0.42
C HIS A 12 -9.96 -8.85 -0.94
N VAL A 13 -10.17 -9.81 -0.04
CA VAL A 13 -10.45 -11.22 -0.36
C VAL A 13 -11.71 -11.29 -1.24
N GLY A 14 -11.53 -11.44 -2.57
CA GLY A 14 -12.64 -11.52 -3.55
C GLY A 14 -12.91 -10.29 -4.37
N SER A 15 -12.15 -9.21 -4.18
CA SER A 15 -12.23 -8.02 -5.03
C SER A 15 -11.02 -7.84 -5.95
N ILE A 16 -10.01 -8.72 -5.84
CA ILE A 16 -8.78 -8.70 -6.63
C ILE A 16 -8.65 -10.01 -7.40
N PHE A 17 -8.32 -9.90 -8.68
CA PHE A 17 -8.19 -11.01 -9.61
C PHE A 17 -6.87 -10.91 -10.35
N TYR A 18 -6.32 -12.03 -10.79
CA TYR A 18 -5.21 -12.00 -11.73
C TYR A 18 -5.68 -11.47 -13.09
N GLY A 19 -4.89 -10.57 -13.68
CA GLY A 19 -5.07 -10.06 -15.03
C GLY A 19 -4.19 -10.77 -16.06
N GLU A 20 -3.99 -10.11 -17.20
CA GLU A 20 -3.04 -10.56 -18.20
C GLU A 20 -1.59 -10.37 -17.73
N ASN A 21 -0.67 -11.21 -18.19
CA ASN A 21 0.75 -11.01 -17.89
C ASN A 21 1.30 -9.80 -18.67
N THR A 22 2.34 -9.17 -18.11
CA THR A 22 3.12 -8.16 -18.84
C THR A 22 3.94 -8.81 -19.95
N ALA A 23 4.49 -8.01 -20.86
CA ALA A 23 5.37 -8.50 -21.93
C ALA A 23 6.62 -9.22 -21.37
N GLU A 24 7.08 -8.80 -20.19
CA GLU A 24 8.22 -9.40 -19.47
C GLU A 24 7.83 -10.65 -18.65
N GLY A 25 6.56 -11.09 -18.70
CA GLY A 25 6.09 -12.30 -18.03
C GLY A 25 5.66 -12.11 -16.58
N TYR A 26 5.61 -10.88 -16.06
CA TYR A 26 5.09 -10.64 -14.71
C TYR A 26 3.57 -10.78 -14.66
N THR A 27 3.04 -11.37 -13.60
CA THR A 27 1.60 -11.39 -13.35
C THR A 27 1.08 -9.99 -13.03
N THR A 28 -0.20 -9.75 -13.29
CA THR A 28 -0.86 -8.48 -12.93
C THR A 28 -2.06 -8.73 -12.04
N LEU A 29 -2.43 -7.73 -11.24
CA LEU A 29 -3.58 -7.73 -10.35
C LEU A 29 -4.59 -6.69 -10.81
N GLN A 30 -5.84 -7.10 -10.95
CA GLN A 30 -6.98 -6.26 -11.31
C GLN A 30 -7.87 -6.03 -10.09
N LYS A 31 -8.19 -4.76 -9.81
CA LYS A 31 -9.14 -4.36 -8.75
C LYS A 31 -10.11 -3.30 -9.25
N SER A 32 -11.27 -3.21 -8.60
CA SER A 32 -12.16 -2.06 -8.76
C SER A 32 -11.70 -0.90 -7.89
N THR A 33 -11.76 0.31 -8.41
CA THR A 33 -11.39 1.53 -7.69
C THR A 33 -12.25 2.74 -8.09
N THR A 34 -11.86 3.92 -7.63
CA THR A 34 -12.45 5.24 -7.88
C THR A 34 -11.61 6.06 -8.87
N ALA A 35 -12.16 7.15 -9.40
CA ALA A 35 -11.40 8.04 -10.30
C ALA A 35 -10.16 8.62 -9.60
N TRP A 36 -10.26 8.85 -8.29
CA TRP A 36 -9.15 9.32 -7.46
C TRP A 36 -7.87 8.48 -7.65
N GLU A 37 -7.97 7.16 -7.50
CA GLU A 37 -6.79 6.28 -7.63
C GLU A 37 -6.28 6.21 -9.07
N ILE A 38 -7.17 6.31 -10.07
CA ILE A 38 -6.79 6.32 -11.49
C ILE A 38 -5.93 7.56 -11.81
N ILE A 39 -6.25 8.74 -11.27
CA ILE A 39 -5.46 9.96 -11.46
C ILE A 39 -4.02 9.76 -11.01
N TYR A 40 -3.81 9.17 -9.83
CA TYR A 40 -2.46 8.89 -9.32
C TYR A 40 -1.70 7.97 -10.27
N TYR A 41 -2.26 6.83 -10.64
CA TYR A 41 -1.51 5.86 -11.46
C TYR A 41 -1.24 6.33 -12.88
N ILE A 42 -2.17 7.05 -13.52
CA ILE A 42 -1.90 7.67 -14.82
C ILE A 42 -0.84 8.77 -14.67
N GLY A 43 -0.99 9.65 -13.68
CA GLY A 43 -0.05 10.75 -13.42
C GLY A 43 1.37 10.27 -13.12
N MET A 44 1.52 9.17 -12.37
CA MET A 44 2.83 8.55 -12.09
C MET A 44 3.42 7.86 -13.32
N TYR A 45 2.59 7.20 -14.14
CA TYR A 45 3.09 6.48 -15.29
C TYR A 45 3.51 7.42 -16.42
N PHE A 46 2.67 8.40 -16.75
CA PHE A 46 2.81 9.32 -17.88
C PHE A 46 3.37 10.70 -17.49
N SER A 47 3.85 10.88 -16.26
CA SER A 47 4.45 12.12 -15.73
C SER A 47 5.39 12.82 -16.72
N LYS A 48 6.35 12.09 -17.31
CA LYS A 48 7.33 12.62 -18.26
C LYS A 48 6.68 13.08 -19.56
N GLN A 49 5.83 12.25 -20.15
CA GLN A 49 5.13 12.56 -21.39
C GLN A 49 4.22 13.77 -21.20
N LEU A 50 3.52 13.84 -20.07
CA LEU A 50 2.65 14.96 -19.71
C LEU A 50 3.47 16.25 -19.57
N LEU A 51 4.61 16.24 -18.87
CA LEU A 51 5.49 17.41 -18.71
C LEU A 51 6.03 17.97 -20.04
N LEU A 52 6.08 17.17 -21.11
CA LEU A 52 6.50 17.62 -22.44
C LEU A 52 5.37 18.32 -23.22
N ARG A 53 4.12 18.28 -22.74
CA ARG A 53 2.97 18.84 -23.47
C ARG A 53 2.84 20.35 -23.21
N PRO A 54 2.75 21.19 -24.27
CA PRO A 54 2.62 22.64 -24.13
C PRO A 54 1.38 23.13 -23.36
N ILE A 55 0.36 22.29 -23.24
CA ILE A 55 -0.91 22.63 -22.57
C ILE A 55 -0.82 22.55 -21.04
N ILE A 56 0.27 22.01 -20.49
CA ILE A 56 0.46 21.91 -19.04
C ILE A 56 0.85 23.27 -18.47
N CYS A 57 0.03 23.78 -17.54
CA CYS A 57 0.35 24.97 -16.74
C CYS A 57 1.27 24.66 -15.55
N ASP A 58 1.78 25.69 -14.87
CA ASP A 58 2.75 25.54 -13.77
C ASP A 58 2.26 24.65 -12.62
N ILE A 59 1.00 24.79 -12.19
CA ILE A 59 0.43 23.98 -11.09
C ILE A 59 0.45 22.50 -11.47
N SER A 60 0.00 22.17 -12.68
CA SER A 60 0.02 20.81 -13.21
C SER A 60 1.44 20.27 -13.34
N SER A 61 2.41 21.11 -13.70
CA SER A 61 3.83 20.73 -13.78
C SER A 61 4.40 20.30 -12.43
N SER A 62 4.15 21.07 -11.36
CA SER A 62 4.59 20.72 -10.00
C SER A 62 3.96 19.41 -9.53
N PHE A 63 2.67 19.21 -9.81
CA PHE A 63 1.98 17.96 -9.50
C PHE A 63 2.60 16.76 -10.23
N LEU A 64 2.87 16.88 -11.53
CA LEU A 64 3.44 15.81 -12.34
C LEU A 64 4.88 15.45 -11.94
N ARG A 65 5.71 16.43 -11.57
CA ARG A 65 7.04 16.17 -10.98
C ARG A 65 6.92 15.41 -9.66
N SER A 66 5.91 15.75 -8.86
CA SER A 66 5.63 15.05 -7.62
C SER A 66 5.15 13.61 -7.84
N MET A 67 4.32 13.37 -8.87
CA MET A 67 3.93 12.03 -9.27
C MET A 67 5.14 11.21 -9.75
N GLU A 68 6.06 11.79 -10.51
CA GLU A 68 7.28 11.10 -10.94
C GLU A 68 8.14 10.66 -9.75
N GLY A 69 8.31 11.52 -8.73
CA GLY A 69 9.00 11.15 -7.50
C GLY A 69 8.27 10.05 -6.72
N LEU A 70 6.94 10.17 -6.57
CA LEU A 70 6.13 9.20 -5.85
C LEU A 70 6.14 7.81 -6.51
N LYS A 71 6.23 7.74 -7.83
CA LYS A 71 6.24 6.51 -8.63
C LYS A 71 7.21 5.45 -8.09
N LEU A 72 8.37 5.87 -7.59
CA LEU A 72 9.42 5.01 -7.05
C LEU A 72 8.96 4.15 -5.87
N PHE A 73 7.91 4.59 -5.17
CA PHE A 73 7.39 3.95 -3.98
C PHE A 73 6.05 3.25 -4.22
N THR A 74 5.61 3.08 -5.47
CA THR A 74 4.28 2.53 -5.79
C THR A 74 4.36 1.33 -6.75
N PRO A 75 3.36 0.45 -6.75
CA PRO A 75 3.30 -0.63 -7.73
C PRO A 75 3.18 -0.08 -9.15
N ARG A 76 3.74 -0.79 -10.11
CA ARG A 76 3.72 -0.33 -11.51
C ARG A 76 2.31 -0.39 -12.10
N PHE A 77 1.86 0.73 -12.67
CA PHE A 77 0.62 0.79 -13.43
C PHE A 77 0.72 -0.06 -14.70
N PHE A 78 -0.29 -0.88 -14.98
CA PHE A 78 -0.34 -1.75 -16.16
C PHE A 78 -1.47 -1.38 -17.11
N ALA A 79 -2.70 -1.27 -16.59
CA ALA A 79 -3.88 -1.01 -17.41
C ALA A 79 -5.01 -0.40 -16.58
N ALA A 80 -5.96 0.26 -17.23
CA ALA A 80 -7.22 0.64 -16.59
C ALA A 80 -8.41 0.31 -17.49
N ARG A 81 -9.59 0.22 -16.88
CA ARG A 81 -10.86 0.08 -17.58
C ARG A 81 -11.76 1.24 -17.22
N VAL A 82 -12.23 1.92 -18.26
CA VAL A 82 -13.14 3.06 -18.15
C VAL A 82 -14.55 2.56 -17.79
N PRO A 83 -15.24 3.15 -16.81
CA PRO A 83 -16.60 2.78 -16.45
C PRO A 83 -17.58 3.05 -17.60
N GLU A 84 -18.57 2.18 -17.82
CA GLU A 84 -19.61 2.39 -18.84
C GLU A 84 -20.44 3.66 -18.62
N ALA A 85 -20.67 4.04 -17.36
CA ALA A 85 -21.42 5.23 -16.98
C ALA A 85 -20.60 6.53 -17.06
N TRP A 86 -19.30 6.46 -17.32
CA TRP A 86 -18.44 7.64 -17.43
C TRP A 86 -18.55 8.24 -18.83
N ALA A 87 -18.63 9.57 -18.91
CA ALA A 87 -18.75 10.30 -20.17
C ALA A 87 -17.70 11.43 -20.24
N PRO A 88 -16.94 11.52 -21.35
CA PRO A 88 -15.93 12.55 -21.54
C PRO A 88 -16.55 13.94 -21.69
N ARG A 89 -15.97 14.94 -21.04
CA ARG A 89 -16.44 16.33 -21.08
C ARG A 89 -15.65 17.19 -22.05
N SER A 90 -14.35 17.00 -22.14
CA SER A 90 -13.48 17.79 -23.02
C SER A 90 -13.64 17.37 -24.48
N ASP A 91 -13.61 18.36 -25.38
CA ASP A 91 -13.69 18.11 -26.82
C ASP A 91 -12.45 17.38 -27.36
N ALA A 92 -11.29 17.54 -26.71
CA ALA A 92 -10.07 16.83 -27.07
C ALA A 92 -10.20 15.33 -26.79
N LEU A 93 -10.63 14.96 -25.58
CA LEU A 93 -10.84 13.56 -25.20
C LEU A 93 -11.97 12.91 -26.02
N ARG A 94 -13.07 13.63 -26.27
CA ARG A 94 -14.15 13.14 -27.14
C ARG A 94 -13.67 12.78 -28.54
N ARG A 95 -12.92 13.68 -29.19
CA ARG A 95 -12.36 13.43 -30.53
C ARG A 95 -11.39 12.25 -30.54
N GLU A 96 -10.56 12.13 -29.51
CA GLU A 96 -9.61 11.02 -29.41
C GLU A 96 -10.32 9.67 -29.21
N ILE A 97 -11.36 9.65 -28.38
CA ILE A 97 -12.21 8.46 -28.21
C ILE A 97 -12.91 8.09 -29.53
N GLU A 98 -13.44 9.06 -30.27
CA GLU A 98 -14.05 8.83 -31.59
C GLU A 98 -13.03 8.26 -32.58
N ARG A 99 -11.80 8.81 -32.62
CA ARG A 99 -10.69 8.31 -33.45
C ARG A 99 -10.38 6.85 -33.15
N LEU A 100 -10.45 6.45 -31.89
CA LEU A 100 -10.20 5.08 -31.43
C LEU A 100 -11.39 4.13 -31.64
N GLY A 101 -12.51 4.57 -32.23
CA GLY A 101 -13.68 3.73 -32.50
C GLY A 101 -14.84 3.90 -31.50
N GLY A 102 -14.79 4.95 -30.68
CA GLY A 102 -15.91 5.41 -29.85
C GLY A 102 -15.98 4.80 -28.45
N MET A 103 -16.93 5.32 -27.65
CA MET A 103 -17.10 4.96 -26.23
C MET A 103 -17.32 3.46 -26.00
N GLN A 104 -18.01 2.77 -26.91
CA GLN A 104 -18.31 1.34 -26.76
C GLN A 104 -17.06 0.47 -26.77
N LEU A 105 -16.02 0.88 -27.51
CA LEU A 105 -14.78 0.13 -27.55
C LEU A 105 -14.00 0.32 -26.25
N ILE A 106 -13.82 1.57 -25.82
CA ILE A 106 -12.95 1.90 -24.68
C ILE A 106 -13.48 1.39 -23.33
N THR A 107 -14.81 1.26 -23.17
CA THR A 107 -15.41 0.81 -21.90
C THR A 107 -15.42 -0.71 -21.75
N ARG A 108 -15.30 -1.45 -22.85
CA ARG A 108 -15.35 -2.93 -22.87
C ARG A 108 -13.99 -3.60 -22.70
N VAL A 109 -12.91 -2.87 -22.91
CA VAL A 109 -11.55 -3.41 -22.91
C VAL A 109 -10.71 -2.87 -21.75
N TRP A 110 -9.69 -3.63 -21.36
CA TRP A 110 -8.61 -3.11 -20.53
C TRP A 110 -7.64 -2.35 -21.42
N LEU A 111 -7.54 -1.05 -21.20
CA LEU A 111 -6.62 -0.17 -21.91
C LEU A 111 -5.24 -0.33 -21.27
N LYS A 112 -4.25 -0.79 -22.04
CA LYS A 112 -2.88 -1.00 -21.53
C LYS A 112 -2.10 0.31 -21.55
N ALA A 113 -1.35 0.57 -20.49
CA ALA A 113 -0.50 1.75 -20.36
C ALA A 113 0.72 1.70 -21.30
N SER A 114 1.14 0.50 -21.71
CA SER A 114 2.24 0.29 -22.64
C SER A 114 1.85 0.38 -24.11
N ASP A 115 0.57 0.57 -24.42
CA ASP A 115 0.12 0.70 -25.81
C ASP A 115 0.32 2.15 -26.28
N GLU A 116 1.32 2.36 -27.13
CA GLU A 116 1.68 3.67 -27.68
C GLU A 116 0.52 4.32 -28.46
N ALA A 117 -0.36 3.51 -29.08
CA ALA A 117 -1.51 4.03 -29.82
C ALA A 117 -2.57 4.69 -28.90
N LEU A 118 -2.47 4.44 -27.58
CA LEU A 118 -3.34 5.01 -26.55
C LEU A 118 -2.69 6.17 -25.79
N GLU A 119 -1.47 6.61 -26.13
CA GLU A 119 -0.78 7.66 -25.37
C GLU A 119 -1.62 8.96 -25.26
N GLU A 120 -2.14 9.45 -26.39
CA GLU A 120 -2.98 10.67 -26.41
C GLU A 120 -4.26 10.50 -25.59
N LEU A 121 -4.88 9.31 -25.63
CA LEU A 121 -6.04 8.99 -24.80
C LEU A 121 -5.69 9.12 -23.32
N TRP A 122 -4.56 8.57 -22.88
CA TRP A 122 -4.13 8.65 -21.48
C TRP A 122 -3.85 10.08 -21.04
N ILE A 123 -3.23 10.87 -21.91
CA ILE A 123 -2.93 12.28 -21.65
C ILE A 123 -4.22 13.07 -21.47
N PHE A 124 -5.15 12.99 -22.42
CA PHE A 124 -6.41 13.73 -22.34
C PHE A 124 -7.29 13.24 -21.18
N LEU A 125 -7.28 11.93 -20.90
CA LEU A 125 -7.98 11.38 -19.75
C LEU A 125 -7.41 11.91 -18.43
N PHE A 126 -6.08 11.94 -18.30
CA PHE A 126 -5.43 12.53 -17.13
C PHE A 126 -5.84 13.99 -16.94
N LEU A 127 -5.74 14.80 -18.00
CA LEU A 127 -6.07 16.23 -17.94
C LEU A 127 -7.52 16.45 -17.50
N GLU A 128 -8.46 15.74 -18.10
CA GLU A 128 -9.87 15.88 -17.75
C GLU A 128 -10.16 15.46 -16.29
N LEU A 129 -9.58 14.34 -15.84
CA LEU A 129 -9.75 13.88 -14.46
C LEU A 129 -9.05 14.83 -13.46
N PHE A 130 -7.89 15.36 -13.81
CA PHE A 130 -7.14 16.27 -12.94
C PHE A 130 -7.83 17.64 -12.83
N GLU A 131 -8.24 18.24 -13.94
CA GLU A 131 -9.02 19.49 -13.95
C GLU A 131 -10.36 19.32 -13.26
N GLY A 132 -11.07 18.23 -13.56
CA GLY A 132 -12.34 17.90 -12.94
C GLY A 132 -12.22 17.73 -11.42
N SER A 133 -11.10 17.18 -10.93
CA SER A 133 -10.86 17.00 -9.50
C SER A 133 -10.79 18.33 -8.73
N SER A 134 -10.22 19.36 -9.35
CA SER A 134 -10.10 20.71 -8.77
C SER A 134 -11.46 21.42 -8.66
N CYS A 135 -12.43 20.99 -9.48
CA CYS A 135 -13.79 21.52 -9.47
C CYS A 135 -14.71 20.80 -8.47
N VAL A 136 -14.28 19.68 -7.88
CA VAL A 136 -15.07 18.98 -6.86
C VAL A 136 -15.16 19.86 -5.60
N ARG A 137 -16.36 19.97 -5.03
CA ARG A 137 -16.66 20.77 -3.82
C ARG A 137 -17.15 19.93 -2.63
N GLY A 138 -17.21 18.61 -2.80
CA GLY A 138 -17.70 17.69 -1.80
C GLY A 138 -17.77 16.26 -2.32
N TRP A 139 -18.74 15.49 -1.84
CA TRP A 139 -19.02 14.16 -2.39
C TRP A 139 -19.40 14.27 -3.87
N SER A 140 -18.77 13.45 -4.71
CA SER A 140 -18.98 13.43 -6.16
C SER A 140 -19.17 12.01 -6.63
N GLU A 141 -20.34 11.70 -7.19
CA GLU A 141 -20.63 10.35 -7.71
C GLU A 141 -19.56 9.88 -8.70
N ALA A 142 -19.15 10.77 -9.63
CA ALA A 142 -18.16 10.50 -10.65
C ALA A 142 -16.78 10.11 -10.08
N TYR A 143 -16.40 10.68 -8.93
CA TYR A 143 -15.09 10.44 -8.32
C TYR A 143 -15.14 9.44 -7.18
N ASP A 144 -16.17 9.44 -6.34
CA ASP A 144 -16.24 8.65 -5.11
C ASP A 144 -17.00 7.32 -5.24
N GLN A 145 -17.88 7.20 -6.25
CA GLN A 145 -18.78 6.04 -6.41
C GLN A 145 -18.55 5.27 -7.70
N THR A 146 -18.37 5.96 -8.83
CA THR A 146 -18.16 5.32 -10.13
C THR A 146 -16.99 4.35 -10.08
N ARG A 147 -17.23 3.12 -10.53
CA ARG A 147 -16.29 2.00 -10.41
C ARG A 147 -15.39 1.90 -11.64
N TRP A 148 -14.15 2.32 -11.46
CA TRP A 148 -13.07 2.12 -12.42
C TRP A 148 -12.47 0.73 -12.26
N GLY A 149 -11.91 0.19 -13.34
CA GLY A 149 -10.99 -0.96 -13.25
C GLY A 149 -9.55 -0.45 -13.22
N LEU A 150 -8.75 -0.97 -12.30
CA LEU A 150 -7.31 -0.70 -12.21
C LEU A 150 -6.56 -2.02 -12.26
N SER A 151 -5.53 -2.09 -13.10
CA SER A 151 -4.60 -3.21 -13.20
C SER A 151 -3.18 -2.72 -12.87
N LEU A 152 -2.53 -3.40 -11.93
CA LEU A 152 -1.18 -3.13 -11.48
C LEU A 152 -0.31 -4.37 -11.69
N VAL A 153 0.99 -4.21 -11.84
CA VAL A 153 1.92 -5.35 -11.79
C VAL A 153 1.87 -5.97 -10.39
N ASP A 154 1.82 -7.30 -10.33
CA ASP A 154 1.93 -8.05 -9.09
C ASP A 154 3.39 -8.03 -8.63
N GLU A 155 3.69 -7.23 -7.60
CA GLU A 155 5.06 -7.11 -7.09
C GLU A 155 5.61 -8.41 -6.48
N THR A 156 4.77 -9.43 -6.31
CA THR A 156 5.16 -10.77 -5.83
C THR A 156 5.39 -11.79 -6.94
N SER A 157 5.17 -11.43 -8.21
CA SER A 157 5.14 -12.37 -9.34
C SER A 157 6.40 -13.22 -9.54
N SER A 158 7.55 -12.72 -9.10
CA SER A 158 8.84 -13.40 -9.24
C SER A 158 9.31 -14.11 -7.96
N ALA A 159 8.53 -14.07 -6.89
CA ALA A 159 8.90 -14.65 -5.61
C ALA A 159 8.46 -16.12 -5.54
N GLN A 160 9.32 -16.96 -4.98
CA GLN A 160 8.98 -18.37 -4.74
C GLN A 160 8.06 -18.51 -3.52
N GLU A 161 8.36 -17.78 -2.45
CA GLU A 161 7.60 -17.77 -1.21
C GLU A 161 7.27 -16.32 -0.78
N PRO A 162 6.30 -15.68 -1.43
CA PRO A 162 6.01 -14.26 -1.21
C PRO A 162 5.41 -13.99 0.17
N ALA A 163 6.19 -13.34 1.02
CA ALA A 163 5.72 -12.82 2.28
C ALA A 163 5.23 -11.38 2.10
N VAL A 164 4.03 -11.09 2.64
CA VAL A 164 3.30 -9.84 2.44
C VAL A 164 2.74 -9.34 3.77
N MET A 165 2.90 -8.06 4.08
CA MET A 165 2.26 -7.40 5.22
C MET A 165 1.67 -6.06 4.79
N ASP A 166 0.39 -5.85 5.07
CA ASP A 166 -0.31 -4.58 4.81
C ASP A 166 -0.45 -3.81 6.12
N VAL A 167 0.12 -2.60 6.17
CA VAL A 167 -0.05 -1.67 7.29
C VAL A 167 -0.66 -0.38 6.79
N LYS A 168 -1.86 -0.07 7.28
CA LYS A 168 -2.51 1.19 6.96
C LYS A 168 -1.94 2.35 7.75
N ILE A 169 -1.81 3.49 7.08
CA ILE A 169 -1.27 4.74 7.61
C ILE A 169 -2.41 5.74 7.86
N GLY A 170 -2.23 6.57 8.88
CA GLY A 170 -3.12 7.67 9.25
C GLY A 170 -3.96 7.38 10.48
N THR A 171 -4.35 8.45 11.17
CA THR A 171 -5.29 8.44 12.31
C THR A 171 -6.73 8.41 11.81
N LEU A 172 -7.01 8.95 10.63
CA LEU A 172 -8.34 9.03 10.03
C LEU A 172 -8.46 8.19 8.76
N ARG A 173 -9.69 7.72 8.50
CA ARG A 173 -10.02 6.86 7.34
C ARG A 173 -11.20 7.34 6.51
N TYR A 174 -11.61 8.57 6.74
CA TYR A 174 -12.70 9.18 6.02
C TYR A 174 -12.38 10.65 5.75
N SER A 175 -13.02 11.17 4.72
CA SER A 175 -13.04 12.60 4.41
C SER A 175 -14.25 13.27 5.08
N PRO A 176 -14.26 14.61 5.23
CA PRO A 176 -15.43 15.40 5.65
C PRO A 176 -16.71 15.09 4.86
N HIS A 177 -16.58 14.61 3.63
CA HIS A 177 -17.69 14.31 2.72
C HIS A 177 -18.11 12.84 2.73
N THR A 178 -17.53 12.04 3.62
CA THR A 178 -17.96 10.65 3.78
C THR A 178 -19.36 10.60 4.40
N PRO A 179 -20.29 9.77 3.89
CA PRO A 179 -21.64 9.66 4.43
C PRO A 179 -21.65 9.39 5.94
N LYS A 180 -22.53 10.07 6.68
CA LYS A 180 -22.56 10.06 8.15
C LYS A 180 -22.66 8.64 8.72
N GLU A 181 -23.47 7.79 8.11
CA GLU A 181 -23.65 6.39 8.55
C GLU A 181 -22.33 5.61 8.46
N LYS A 182 -21.54 5.88 7.42
CA LYS A 182 -20.23 5.26 7.25
C LYS A 182 -19.21 5.82 8.25
N VAL A 183 -19.24 7.13 8.51
CA VAL A 183 -18.40 7.77 9.53
C VAL A 183 -18.67 7.16 10.90
N THR A 184 -19.94 7.11 11.35
CA THR A 184 -20.32 6.50 12.64
C THR A 184 -19.85 5.05 12.77
N ARG A 185 -19.94 4.26 11.68
CA ARG A 185 -19.43 2.89 11.68
C ARG A 185 -17.90 2.81 11.79
N ILE A 186 -17.17 3.75 11.19
CA ILE A 186 -15.70 3.82 11.30
C ILE A 186 -15.32 4.22 12.72
N ASP A 187 -15.90 5.30 13.24
CA ASP A 187 -15.59 5.78 14.58
C ASP A 187 -15.88 4.72 15.63
N ARG A 188 -17.03 4.03 15.56
CA ARG A 188 -17.33 2.92 16.47
C ARG A 188 -16.33 1.76 16.39
N LYS A 189 -15.75 1.50 15.21
CA LYS A 189 -14.73 0.45 15.03
C LYS A 189 -13.35 0.89 15.50
N GLU A 190 -13.10 2.18 15.56
CA GLU A 190 -11.79 2.77 15.84
C GLU A 190 -11.74 3.53 17.16
N GLU A 191 -12.83 3.51 17.90
CA GLU A 191 -12.92 4.04 19.25
C GLU A 191 -11.91 3.34 20.14
N GLY A 192 -10.96 4.11 20.68
CA GLY A 192 -9.85 3.58 21.47
C GLY A 192 -8.80 2.78 20.67
N ALA A 193 -8.95 2.63 19.35
CA ALA A 193 -8.03 1.85 18.53
C ALA A 193 -6.64 2.48 18.46
N LEU A 194 -5.62 1.63 18.39
CA LEU A 194 -4.20 2.01 18.34
C LEU A 194 -3.91 3.04 17.23
N CYS A 195 -4.57 2.92 16.08
CA CYS A 195 -4.33 3.83 14.94
C CYS A 195 -4.64 5.30 15.24
N ARG A 196 -5.56 5.60 16.18
CA ARG A 196 -5.82 6.99 16.60
C ARG A 196 -4.64 7.59 17.38
N LYS A 197 -3.83 6.75 18.01
CA LYS A 197 -2.65 7.17 18.80
C LYS A 197 -1.40 7.24 17.93
N VAL A 198 -1.11 6.15 17.22
CA VAL A 198 0.17 5.94 16.53
C VAL A 198 0.08 6.07 15.01
N ALA A 199 -1.10 6.40 14.47
CA ALA A 199 -1.34 6.56 13.03
C ALA A 199 -0.99 5.32 12.18
N LEU A 200 -0.99 4.13 12.77
CA LEU A 200 -0.72 2.85 12.10
C LEU A 200 -1.75 1.80 12.50
N ARG A 201 -2.09 0.91 11.55
CA ARG A 201 -2.86 -0.30 11.83
C ARG A 201 -2.45 -1.45 10.92
N LEU A 202 -2.07 -2.57 11.50
CA LEU A 202 -1.87 -3.82 10.77
C LEU A 202 -3.21 -4.26 10.14
N CYS A 203 -3.20 -4.49 8.82
CA CYS A 203 -4.37 -4.97 8.08
C CYS A 203 -4.26 -6.45 7.71
N GLY A 204 -3.11 -7.05 7.96
CA GLY A 204 -2.87 -8.47 7.92
C GLY A 204 -1.49 -8.77 7.36
N PHE A 205 -1.07 -10.03 7.49
CA PHE A 205 0.11 -10.53 6.80
C PHE A 205 -0.06 -11.98 6.41
N ARG A 206 0.79 -12.40 5.47
CA ARG A 206 1.07 -13.81 5.13
C ARG A 206 2.57 -13.94 5.02
N ARG A 207 3.16 -14.94 5.67
CA ARG A 207 4.62 -15.19 5.59
C ARG A 207 4.94 -16.68 5.76
N PHE A 208 6.18 -17.01 5.49
CA PHE A 208 6.70 -18.38 5.49
C PHE A 208 7.79 -18.55 6.54
N ILE A 209 7.76 -19.66 7.26
CA ILE A 209 8.67 -20.01 8.35
C ILE A 209 9.36 -21.34 8.05
N HIS A 210 10.68 -21.32 8.12
CA HIS A 210 11.60 -22.44 8.00
C HIS A 210 12.25 -22.67 9.38
N PRO A 211 11.63 -23.50 10.25
CA PRO A 211 12.09 -23.72 11.62
C PRO A 211 13.40 -24.54 11.72
N SER A 212 14.00 -24.94 10.61
CA SER A 212 15.30 -25.65 10.57
C SER A 212 16.18 -25.09 9.46
N PRO A 213 17.53 -25.15 9.61
CA PRO A 213 18.46 -24.76 8.57
C PRO A 213 18.19 -25.54 7.26
N PRO A 214 18.51 -24.96 6.08
CA PRO A 214 18.21 -25.54 4.78
C PRO A 214 18.78 -26.96 4.51
N ASP A 215 19.66 -27.47 5.36
CA ASP A 215 20.34 -28.76 5.19
C ASP A 215 19.46 -29.99 5.53
N ALA A 216 18.28 -29.77 6.12
CA ALA A 216 17.29 -30.84 6.31
C ALA A 216 16.27 -30.83 5.15
N LEU A 217 16.51 -31.69 4.15
CA LEU A 217 15.75 -31.89 2.90
C LEU A 217 14.21 -32.04 3.02
N HIS A 218 13.63 -32.02 4.22
CA HIS A 218 12.22 -32.32 4.47
C HIS A 218 11.53 -31.45 5.53
N THR A 219 12.06 -30.28 5.88
CA THR A 219 11.34 -29.43 6.85
C THR A 219 10.19 -28.69 6.14
N PRO A 220 8.90 -28.98 6.44
CA PRO A 220 7.80 -28.31 5.78
C PRO A 220 7.80 -26.83 6.17
N THR A 221 7.78 -25.95 5.18
CA THR A 221 7.57 -24.51 5.38
C THR A 221 6.22 -24.29 6.06
N LYS A 222 6.22 -23.69 7.25
CA LYS A 222 5.00 -23.29 7.94
C LYS A 222 4.55 -21.93 7.39
N VAL A 223 3.29 -21.83 6.97
CA VAL A 223 2.68 -20.56 6.56
C VAL A 223 2.00 -19.94 7.77
N GLU A 224 2.29 -18.67 8.03
CA GLU A 224 1.58 -17.88 9.04
C GLU A 224 0.77 -16.76 8.39
N GLU A 225 -0.50 -16.69 8.75
CA GLU A 225 -1.43 -15.67 8.28
C GLU A 225 -2.10 -14.99 9.46
N LEU A 226 -2.18 -13.66 9.38
CA LEU A 226 -2.91 -12.85 10.35
C LEU A 226 -3.94 -12.01 9.61
N GLU A 227 -5.19 -12.12 10.04
CA GLU A 227 -6.29 -11.37 9.44
C GLU A 227 -6.37 -9.92 9.94
N LYS A 228 -7.07 -9.10 9.16
CA LYS A 228 -7.34 -7.68 9.47
C LYS A 228 -7.99 -7.44 10.82
N GLN A 229 -8.80 -8.38 11.32
CA GLN A 229 -9.58 -8.23 12.54
C GLN A 229 -8.67 -7.99 13.75
N PHE A 230 -7.50 -8.64 13.76
CA PHE A 230 -6.51 -8.54 14.83
C PHE A 230 -5.91 -7.13 14.96
N GLY A 231 -5.79 -6.40 13.85
CA GLY A 231 -5.25 -5.04 13.86
C GLY A 231 -6.10 -4.02 14.63
N PHE A 232 -7.39 -4.29 14.86
CA PHE A 232 -8.26 -3.41 15.64
C PHE A 232 -8.07 -3.56 17.16
N SER A 233 -7.64 -4.74 17.61
CA SER A 233 -7.44 -5.05 19.03
C SER A 233 -5.97 -5.09 19.45
N MET A 234 -5.05 -4.81 18.52
CA MET A 234 -3.61 -4.89 18.73
C MET A 234 -3.10 -3.75 19.63
N ARG A 235 -2.24 -4.08 20.60
CA ARG A 235 -1.51 -3.10 21.41
C ARG A 235 -0.28 -2.58 20.67
N GLU A 236 0.27 -1.46 21.16
CA GLU A 236 1.42 -0.80 20.53
C GLU A 236 2.68 -1.67 20.53
N ASP A 237 2.96 -2.35 21.65
CA ASP A 237 4.06 -3.28 21.82
C ASP A 237 3.94 -4.49 20.88
N GLU A 238 2.72 -5.01 20.69
CA GLU A 238 2.42 -6.07 19.73
C GLU A 238 2.65 -5.61 18.28
N LEU A 239 2.20 -4.41 17.91
CA LEU A 239 2.44 -3.84 16.58
C LEU A 239 3.95 -3.68 16.32
N SER A 240 4.68 -3.12 17.28
CA SER A 240 6.13 -2.97 17.21
C SER A 240 6.84 -4.32 17.08
N ALA A 241 6.41 -5.35 17.82
CA ALA A 241 6.96 -6.69 17.70
C ALA A 241 6.70 -7.31 16.32
N VAL A 242 5.47 -7.19 15.79
CA VAL A 242 5.13 -7.69 14.45
C VAL A 242 5.97 -7.01 13.38
N LEU A 243 6.07 -5.68 13.39
CA LEU A 243 6.87 -4.93 12.40
C LEU A 243 8.34 -5.37 12.41
N ARG A 244 8.93 -5.57 13.60
CA ARG A 244 10.33 -5.97 13.74
C ARG A 244 10.61 -7.41 13.34
N CYS A 245 9.65 -8.31 13.55
CA CYS A 245 9.85 -9.75 13.36
C CYS A 245 9.23 -10.29 12.07
N PHE A 246 8.38 -9.51 11.39
CA PHE A 246 7.81 -9.87 10.09
C PHE A 246 8.86 -10.37 9.09
N PRO A 247 10.06 -9.75 8.96
CA PRO A 247 11.08 -10.21 8.00
C PRO A 247 11.75 -11.55 8.37
N SER A 248 11.51 -12.05 9.58
CA SER A 248 12.07 -13.32 10.04
C SER A 248 11.38 -14.49 9.36
N THR A 249 12.19 -15.47 8.96
CA THR A 249 11.71 -16.76 8.45
C THR A 249 11.98 -17.89 9.44
N VAL A 250 12.53 -17.64 10.62
CA VAL A 250 12.88 -18.69 11.59
C VAL A 250 12.04 -18.64 12.85
N VAL A 251 11.46 -17.48 13.17
CA VAL A 251 10.64 -17.26 14.37
C VAL A 251 9.18 -17.12 13.99
N GLY A 252 8.31 -17.96 14.58
CA GLY A 252 6.85 -17.82 14.51
C GLY A 252 6.33 -16.62 15.31
N LEU A 253 5.36 -15.88 14.76
CA LEU A 253 4.77 -14.69 15.38
C LEU A 253 3.49 -15.06 16.14
N LEU A 254 2.87 -16.18 15.77
CA LEU A 254 1.57 -16.63 16.28
C LEU A 254 1.69 -17.78 17.28
N GLU A 255 2.90 -18.18 17.66
CA GLU A 255 3.16 -19.34 18.52
C GLU A 255 2.97 -19.01 20.00
N GLY A 256 1.71 -18.89 20.45
CA GLY A 256 1.36 -18.70 21.85
C GLY A 256 -0.05 -19.19 22.18
N LYS A 257 -0.20 -20.03 23.22
CA LYS A 257 -1.52 -20.44 23.70
C LYS A 257 -2.21 -19.25 24.38
N SER A 258 -3.38 -18.91 23.87
CA SER A 258 -4.28 -17.92 24.45
C SER A 258 -5.38 -18.62 25.24
N THR A 259 -5.65 -18.17 26.46
CA THR A 259 -6.83 -18.57 27.24
C THR A 259 -8.15 -18.05 26.64
N THR A 260 -8.09 -17.15 25.66
CA THR A 260 -9.25 -16.50 25.03
C THR A 260 -9.42 -16.85 23.55
N GLY A 261 -8.71 -17.85 23.01
CA GLY A 261 -8.84 -18.31 21.62
C GLY A 261 -8.29 -17.36 20.54
N VAL A 262 -7.83 -16.16 20.92
CA VAL A 262 -7.18 -15.19 20.03
C VAL A 262 -5.67 -15.37 20.16
N PRO A 263 -4.92 -15.78 19.12
CA PRO A 263 -3.46 -15.85 19.19
C PRO A 263 -2.91 -14.49 19.61
N ARG A 264 -2.38 -14.41 20.83
CA ARG A 264 -1.57 -13.27 21.24
C ARG A 264 -0.20 -13.49 20.63
N CYS A 265 0.36 -12.47 19.97
CA CYS A 265 1.81 -12.46 19.73
C CYS A 265 2.45 -12.70 21.10
N PRO A 266 3.21 -13.79 21.29
CA PRO A 266 3.80 -14.03 22.58
C PRO A 266 4.64 -12.82 22.93
N HIS A 267 4.36 -12.19 24.07
CA HIS A 267 5.29 -11.26 24.71
C HIS A 267 6.68 -11.86 24.94
N HIS A 268 6.80 -13.18 24.72
CA HIS A 268 7.98 -14.00 24.82
C HIS A 268 8.57 -14.41 23.48
N VAL A 269 8.27 -13.72 22.36
CA VAL A 269 9.16 -13.85 21.19
C VAL A 269 10.51 -13.30 21.64
N PHE A 270 11.36 -14.20 22.12
CA PHE A 270 12.69 -13.91 22.58
C PHE A 270 13.46 -13.38 21.37
N VAL A 271 13.51 -12.06 21.31
CA VAL A 271 14.52 -11.16 20.75
C VAL A 271 15.80 -11.82 20.19
N LYS A 272 16.36 -12.82 20.89
CA LYS A 272 17.56 -13.55 20.46
C LYS A 272 17.41 -14.27 19.12
N ASP A 273 16.22 -14.74 18.76
CA ASP A 273 16.04 -15.57 17.56
C ASP A 273 15.74 -14.75 16.29
N CYS A 274 15.47 -13.44 16.44
CA CYS A 274 15.35 -12.48 15.33
C CYS A 274 16.71 -11.89 14.88
N LEU A 275 17.82 -12.37 15.45
CA LEU A 275 19.17 -11.85 15.23
C LEU A 275 19.92 -12.51 14.07
N ASN A 276 19.28 -13.32 13.22
CA ASN A 276 19.96 -13.76 12.02
C ASN A 276 20.22 -12.54 11.11
N SER A 277 21.41 -12.48 10.49
CA SER A 277 21.83 -11.34 9.68
C SER A 277 20.82 -11.03 8.57
N ILE A 278 20.21 -12.06 7.98
CA ILE A 278 19.21 -11.91 6.91
C ILE A 278 17.96 -11.16 7.38
N THR A 279 17.45 -11.42 8.60
CA THR A 279 16.29 -10.72 9.18
C THR A 279 16.64 -9.27 9.42
N GLN A 280 17.84 -9.00 9.96
CA GLN A 280 18.33 -7.64 10.14
C GLN A 280 18.45 -6.91 8.80
N ASP A 281 19.08 -7.53 7.80
CA ASP A 281 19.30 -6.94 6.48
C ASP A 281 17.96 -6.64 5.78
N ARG A 282 17.00 -7.57 5.84
CA ARG A 282 15.65 -7.36 5.30
C ARG A 282 14.94 -6.21 6.02
N ARG A 283 15.04 -6.15 7.35
CA ARG A 283 14.44 -5.06 8.15
C ARG A 283 15.06 -3.71 7.81
N SER A 284 16.39 -3.65 7.73
CA SER A 284 17.12 -2.44 7.33
C SER A 284 16.70 -1.99 5.93
N ALA A 285 16.57 -2.92 4.97
CA ALA A 285 16.09 -2.61 3.63
C ALA A 285 14.64 -2.08 3.62
N MET A 286 13.74 -2.66 4.44
CA MET A 286 12.37 -2.14 4.59
C MET A 286 12.37 -0.72 5.15
N GLN A 287 13.19 -0.50 6.18
CA GLN A 287 13.33 0.80 6.81
C GLN A 287 13.88 1.85 5.84
N GLU A 288 14.93 1.53 5.09
CA GLU A 288 15.54 2.44 4.11
C GLU A 288 14.51 2.95 3.09
N VAL A 289 13.62 2.08 2.62
CA VAL A 289 12.54 2.48 1.70
C VAL A 289 11.52 3.40 2.38
N VAL A 290 11.14 3.13 3.64
CA VAL A 290 10.22 3.99 4.40
C VAL A 290 10.86 5.33 4.73
N GLU A 291 12.14 5.37 5.07
CA GLU A 291 12.92 6.59 5.28
C GLU A 291 13.02 7.41 3.99
N GLY A 292 13.27 6.76 2.84
CA GLY A 292 13.25 7.41 1.54
C GLY A 292 11.89 8.03 1.20
N LEU A 293 10.79 7.33 1.51
CA LEU A 293 9.43 7.87 1.32
C LEU A 293 9.15 9.05 2.26
N LEU A 294 9.58 8.96 3.52
CA LEU A 294 9.44 10.03 4.49
C LEU A 294 10.26 11.26 4.07
N TYR A 295 11.51 11.05 3.65
CA TYR A 295 12.40 12.08 3.12
C TYR A 295 11.77 12.75 1.90
N PHE A 296 11.19 11.99 0.97
CA PHE A 296 10.49 12.55 -0.18
C PHE A 296 9.43 13.58 0.27
N PHE A 297 8.53 13.20 1.18
CA PHE A 297 7.46 14.08 1.64
C PHE A 297 7.93 15.26 2.51
N GLN A 298 8.98 15.09 3.31
CA GLN A 298 9.42 16.12 4.26
C GLN A 298 10.49 17.06 3.70
N GLU A 299 11.38 16.57 2.84
CA GLU A 299 12.62 17.26 2.48
C GLU A 299 12.71 17.67 1.00
N THR A 300 11.89 17.08 0.13
CA THR A 300 11.86 17.46 -1.30
C THR A 300 10.76 18.48 -1.59
N THR A 301 10.99 19.38 -2.55
CA THR A 301 9.98 20.37 -2.97
C THR A 301 8.75 19.69 -3.54
N GLU A 302 8.95 18.61 -4.30
CA GLU A 302 7.91 17.78 -4.90
C GLU A 302 7.02 17.11 -3.84
N GLY A 303 7.61 16.43 -2.86
CA GLY A 303 6.82 15.78 -1.82
C GLY A 303 6.10 16.77 -0.91
N GLN A 304 6.74 17.90 -0.56
CA GLN A 304 6.10 18.98 0.18
C GLN A 304 4.94 19.60 -0.60
N TYR A 305 5.11 19.83 -1.90
CA TYR A 305 4.01 20.28 -2.76
C TYR A 305 2.85 19.27 -2.72
N LEU A 306 3.16 17.98 -2.87
CA LEU A 306 2.15 16.94 -2.94
C LEU A 306 1.34 16.78 -1.66
N ILE A 307 1.98 16.83 -0.48
CA ILE A 307 1.27 16.75 0.81
C ILE A 307 0.39 17.99 1.06
N ASN A 308 0.75 19.14 0.47
CA ASN A 308 -0.02 20.37 0.58
C ASN A 308 -1.24 20.40 -0.35
N VAL A 309 -1.16 19.78 -1.54
CA VAL A 309 -2.27 19.81 -2.52
C VAL A 309 -3.14 18.55 -2.49
N MET A 310 -2.62 17.43 -1.99
CA MET A 310 -3.35 16.17 -1.83
C MET A 310 -3.37 15.70 -0.38
N ALA A 311 -4.42 14.96 -0.03
CA ALA A 311 -4.57 14.28 1.24
C ALA A 311 -4.45 12.76 1.02
N PHE A 312 -3.58 12.10 1.77
CA PHE A 312 -3.39 10.65 1.72
C PHE A 312 -4.22 9.95 2.79
N VAL A 313 -5.46 9.60 2.47
CA VAL A 313 -6.42 9.03 3.43
C VAL A 313 -6.55 7.52 3.23
N SER A 314 -6.38 6.76 4.31
CA SER A 314 -6.56 5.29 4.31
C SER A 314 -5.65 4.52 3.33
N THR A 315 -4.51 5.11 2.97
CA THR A 315 -3.42 4.45 2.24
C THR A 315 -2.74 3.39 3.11
N SER A 316 -1.97 2.51 2.48
CA SER A 316 -1.20 1.46 3.13
C SER A 316 0.25 1.45 2.66
N LEU A 317 1.17 1.04 3.55
CA LEU A 317 2.44 0.45 3.14
C LEU A 317 2.27 -1.07 3.04
N LEU A 318 2.59 -1.60 1.87
CA LEU A 318 2.66 -3.02 1.59
C LEU A 318 4.12 -3.44 1.65
N PHE A 319 4.49 -4.18 2.68
CA PHE A 319 5.81 -4.78 2.84
C PHE A 319 5.85 -6.13 2.15
N LEU A 320 6.88 -6.36 1.36
CA LEU A 320 7.06 -7.54 0.53
C LEU A 320 8.48 -8.07 0.68
N TYR A 321 8.64 -9.39 0.72
CA TYR A 321 9.93 -10.06 0.48
C TYR A 321 9.69 -11.48 0.01
N ASP A 322 10.70 -12.11 -0.59
CA ASP A 322 10.68 -13.55 -0.85
C ASP A 322 11.34 -14.27 0.33
N ALA A 323 10.59 -15.13 1.02
CA ALA A 323 11.09 -15.85 2.18
C ALA A 323 12.24 -16.81 1.82
N ALA A 324 12.23 -17.36 0.61
CA ALA A 324 13.31 -18.16 0.05
C ALA A 324 14.50 -17.30 -0.46
N GLY A 325 14.33 -15.98 -0.56
CA GLY A 325 15.31 -15.03 -1.07
C GLY A 325 16.13 -14.30 0.00
N GLY A 326 16.98 -13.36 -0.40
CA GLY A 326 17.74 -12.49 0.50
C GLY A 326 17.12 -11.10 0.69
N ALA A 327 17.84 -10.19 1.34
CA ALA A 327 17.41 -8.80 1.55
C ALA A 327 17.13 -8.02 0.25
N LYS A 328 17.82 -8.37 -0.85
CA LYS A 328 17.58 -7.80 -2.19
C LYS A 328 16.17 -8.01 -2.76
N THR A 329 15.37 -8.90 -2.14
CA THR A 329 13.99 -9.18 -2.55
C THR A 329 12.98 -8.27 -1.85
N VAL A 330 13.42 -7.49 -0.86
CA VAL A 330 12.56 -6.59 -0.11
C VAL A 330 12.04 -5.49 -1.03
N LYS A 331 10.73 -5.24 -0.92
CA LYS A 331 10.07 -4.05 -1.46
C LYS A 331 9.10 -3.49 -0.43
N VAL A 332 8.92 -2.18 -0.43
CA VAL A 332 7.86 -1.52 0.32
C VAL A 332 7.13 -0.59 -0.64
N CYS A 333 5.81 -0.77 -0.76
CA CYS A 333 5.00 -0.01 -1.70
C CYS A 333 3.89 0.77 -0.97
N LEU A 334 3.74 2.05 -1.26
CA LEU A 334 2.57 2.84 -0.92
C LEU A 334 1.43 2.48 -1.89
N ILE A 335 0.28 2.08 -1.34
CA ILE A 335 -0.89 1.62 -2.09
C ILE A 335 -2.19 2.23 -1.56
N ASP A 336 -3.28 1.94 -2.28
CA ASP A 336 -4.67 2.27 -1.93
C ASP A 336 -5.00 3.77 -1.96
N PHE A 337 -4.86 4.41 -3.12
CA PHE A 337 -5.16 5.84 -3.30
C PHE A 337 -6.66 6.14 -3.53
N SER A 338 -7.55 5.15 -3.38
CA SER A 338 -8.98 5.29 -3.68
C SER A 338 -9.72 6.36 -2.86
N ARG A 339 -9.13 6.79 -1.74
CA ARG A 339 -9.61 7.84 -0.85
C ARG A 339 -8.67 9.03 -0.75
N SER A 340 -7.54 8.96 -1.45
CA SER A 340 -6.61 10.07 -1.53
C SER A 340 -7.12 11.05 -2.57
N SER A 341 -7.44 12.27 -2.16
CA SER A 341 -8.03 13.29 -3.03
C SER A 341 -7.47 14.67 -2.70
N CYS A 342 -7.94 15.70 -3.40
CA CYS A 342 -7.45 17.05 -3.20
C CYS A 342 -7.57 17.49 -1.73
N ARG A 343 -6.57 18.24 -1.25
CA ARG A 343 -6.49 18.67 0.15
C ARG A 343 -7.68 19.52 0.57
N HIS A 344 -8.23 20.35 -0.32
CA HIS A 344 -9.40 21.21 -0.03
C HIS A 344 -10.70 20.43 0.25
N LEU A 345 -10.72 19.12 -0.02
CA LEU A 345 -11.85 18.22 0.26
C LEU A 345 -11.66 17.38 1.52
N ASN A 346 -10.54 17.56 2.21
CA ASN A 346 -10.11 16.71 3.31
C ASN A 346 -9.67 17.53 4.53
N TYR A 347 -9.41 16.81 5.61
CA TYR A 347 -8.75 17.38 6.77
C TYR A 347 -7.29 17.75 6.46
N ASP A 348 -6.71 18.61 7.30
CA ASP A 348 -5.29 18.91 7.27
C ASP A 348 -4.42 17.70 7.62
N GLU A 349 -3.11 17.85 7.42
CA GLU A 349 -2.16 16.76 7.63
C GLU A 349 -2.02 16.38 9.10
N GLU A 350 -2.13 17.36 10.01
CA GLU A 350 -2.12 17.11 11.45
C GLU A 350 -3.26 16.17 11.87
N THR A 351 -4.43 16.37 11.27
CA THR A 351 -5.63 15.59 11.54
C THR A 351 -5.61 14.23 10.85
N ILE A 352 -5.10 14.11 9.62
CA ILE A 352 -4.98 12.83 8.90
C ILE A 352 -3.86 11.95 9.47
N GLY A 353 -2.75 12.55 9.87
CA GLY A 353 -1.59 11.89 10.46
C GLY A 353 -0.84 10.95 9.51
N PHE A 354 -0.79 11.24 8.21
CA PHE A 354 -0.05 10.42 7.24
C PHE A 354 1.46 10.48 7.51
N ILE A 355 2.04 11.68 7.62
CA ILE A 355 3.46 11.89 7.94
C ILE A 355 3.79 11.31 9.32
N LYS A 356 2.95 11.55 10.32
CA LYS A 356 3.10 10.96 11.67
C LYS A 356 3.18 9.43 11.60
N GLY A 357 2.34 8.80 10.78
CA GLY A 357 2.35 7.35 10.62
C GLY A 357 3.64 6.84 9.95
N LEU A 358 4.17 7.55 8.95
CA LEU A 358 5.49 7.22 8.36
C LEU A 358 6.62 7.35 9.39
N GLN A 359 6.64 8.42 10.18
CA GLN A 359 7.62 8.61 11.26
C GLN A 359 7.57 7.47 12.28
N ASN A 360 6.37 7.10 12.74
CA ASN A 360 6.20 5.99 13.68
C ASN A 360 6.59 4.65 13.05
N MET A 361 6.39 4.46 11.74
CA MET A 361 6.83 3.26 11.04
C MET A 361 8.36 3.12 11.09
N VAL A 362 9.08 4.19 10.73
CA VAL A 362 10.55 4.24 10.83
C VAL A 362 11.00 3.95 12.26
N GLN A 363 10.36 4.59 13.25
CA GLN A 363 10.66 4.36 14.66
C GLN A 363 10.49 2.89 15.04
N TYR A 364 9.35 2.27 14.74
CA TYR A 364 9.07 0.89 15.15
C TYR A 364 9.94 -0.14 14.44
N LEU A 365 10.35 0.09 13.20
CA LEU A 365 11.34 -0.74 12.51
C LEU A 365 12.74 -0.62 13.14
N ASN A 366 13.07 0.56 13.70
CA ASN A 366 14.37 0.87 14.30
C ASN A 366 14.55 0.42 15.76
N ILE A 367 13.47 0.23 16.53
CA ILE A 367 13.60 -0.05 17.98
C ILE A 367 14.53 -1.24 18.20
N PRO A 368 15.68 -1.04 18.88
CA PRO A 368 16.62 -2.10 19.15
C PRO A 368 15.92 -3.26 19.84
N VAL A 369 16.34 -4.46 19.50
CA VAL A 369 15.78 -5.65 20.12
C VAL A 369 16.45 -5.80 21.49
N CYS A 370 15.89 -5.15 22.52
CA CYS A 370 16.40 -5.23 23.89
C CYS A 370 15.88 -6.51 24.57
N PRO A 371 16.75 -7.41 25.05
CA PRO A 371 16.31 -8.50 25.92
C PRO A 371 15.77 -7.93 27.25
N PRO A 372 14.80 -8.59 27.89
CA PRO A 372 14.33 -8.18 29.23
C PRO A 372 15.50 -8.17 30.22
N LYS A 373 15.59 -7.13 31.06
CA LYS A 373 16.64 -7.02 32.08
C LYS A 373 16.60 -8.15 33.12
N ASP A 374 15.47 -8.86 33.21
CA ASP A 374 15.26 -9.90 34.22
C ASP A 374 15.75 -11.31 33.80
N SER A 375 16.25 -11.49 32.56
CA SER A 375 16.75 -12.80 32.08
C SER A 375 18.25 -13.04 32.29
N ILE A 376 18.94 -12.19 33.05
CA ILE A 376 20.31 -12.43 33.49
C ILE A 376 20.28 -12.60 35.01
N GLN A 377 19.75 -13.74 35.49
CA GLN A 377 20.23 -14.25 36.76
C GLN A 377 21.59 -14.91 36.46
N PRO A 378 22.72 -14.39 36.98
CA PRO A 378 23.96 -15.14 36.91
C PRO A 378 23.72 -16.45 37.65
N ASP A 379 24.01 -17.57 37.00
CA ASP A 379 24.09 -18.86 37.65
C ASP A 379 24.86 -18.69 38.96
N LYS A 380 24.17 -18.85 40.08
CA LYS A 380 24.84 -19.06 41.35
C LYS A 380 25.64 -20.33 41.15
N LYS A 381 26.95 -20.17 41.03
CA LYS A 381 27.89 -21.25 41.28
C LYS A 381 27.67 -21.67 42.73
N ASP A 382 26.86 -22.70 42.91
CA ASP A 382 26.85 -23.46 44.15
C ASP A 382 28.18 -24.20 44.21
N GLY A 383 29.14 -23.57 44.87
CA GLY A 383 30.25 -24.28 45.49
C GLY A 383 29.75 -24.90 46.78
N SER A 384 29.69 -26.21 46.82
CA SER A 384 29.84 -27.05 48.02
C SER A 384 30.19 -28.47 47.57
#